data_AF-A0A429MIK3-F1
#
_entry.id   AF-A0A429MIK3-F1
#
_cell.length_a   1.000
_cell.length_b   1.000
_cell.length_c   1.000
_cell.angle_alpha   90.00
_cell.angle_beta   90.00
_cell.angle_gamma   90.00
#
_symmetry.space_group_name_H-M   'P 1'
#
loop_
_entity.id
_entity.type
_entity.pdbx_description
1 polymer ?
#
loop_
_entity_poly.entity_id
_entity_poly.type
_entity_poly.pdbx_seq_one_letter_code
_entity_poly.pdbx_strand_id
1 'polypeptide(L)'
;GLNLPKAWELHQYFKDRFQVSFGIGTNLTNDMGQTPLNIVLKLVECNGQSVAKISDSPGKTMTDNDTFLAYLRQVFQIEELDEAI
;
A
#
# COMPACT_ATOMS: atom_id res chain seq x y z
N GLY A 1 7.81 0.36 3.30
CA GLY A 1 8.64 -0.08 2.17
C GLY A 1 9.55 -1.21 2.61
N LEU A 2 10.26 -1.85 1.68
CA LEU A 2 11.29 -2.84 2.00
C LEU A 2 12.64 -2.17 2.28
N ASN A 3 13.53 -2.91 2.96
CA ASN A 3 14.97 -2.66 3.06
C ASN A 3 15.73 -3.95 2.72
N LEU A 4 17.05 -3.89 2.61
CA LEU A 4 17.88 -5.06 2.27
C LEU A 4 17.70 -6.24 3.25
N PRO A 5 17.76 -6.05 4.59
CA PRO A 5 17.52 -7.15 5.53
C PRO A 5 16.16 -7.81 5.35
N LYS A 6 15.09 -7.01 5.17
CA LYS A 6 13.74 -7.56 5.01
C LYS A 6 13.55 -8.29 3.70
N ALA A 7 14.13 -7.78 2.62
CA ALA A 7 14.15 -8.48 1.33
C ALA A 7 14.89 -9.82 1.44
N TRP A 8 16.01 -9.86 2.17
CA TRP A 8 16.75 -11.10 2.42
C TRP A 8 15.94 -12.13 3.23
N GLU A 9 15.28 -11.71 4.31
CA GLU A 9 14.38 -12.59 5.08
C GLU A 9 13.29 -13.20 4.20
N LEU A 10 12.64 -12.37 3.38
CA LEU A 10 11.59 -12.83 2.46
C LEU A 10 12.14 -13.78 1.40
N HIS A 11 13.32 -13.48 0.85
CA HIS A 11 14.01 -14.39 -0.07
C HIS A 11 14.24 -15.75 0.57
N GLN A 12 14.83 -15.79 1.78
CA GLN A 12 15.13 -17.05 2.46
C GLN A 12 13.86 -17.87 2.75
N TYR A 13 12.74 -17.21 3.03
CA TYR A 13 11.46 -17.88 3.29
C TYR A 13 10.82 -18.46 2.02
N PHE A 14 10.96 -17.79 0.87
CA PHE A 14 10.26 -18.15 -0.36
C PHE A 14 11.13 -18.83 -1.44
N LYS A 15 12.46 -18.82 -1.32
CA LYS A 15 13.41 -19.26 -2.37
C LYS A 15 13.16 -20.66 -2.95
N ASP A 16 12.63 -21.58 -2.16
CA ASP A 16 12.37 -22.97 -2.57
C ASP A 16 10.92 -23.19 -3.07
N ARG A 17 10.10 -22.14 -3.09
CA ARG A 17 8.66 -22.20 -3.44
C ARG A 17 8.37 -21.54 -4.79
N PHE A 18 9.00 -20.39 -5.05
CA PHE A 18 8.84 -19.65 -6.30
C PHE A 18 9.93 -18.58 -6.44
N GLN A 19 10.12 -18.10 -7.67
CA GLN A 19 11.02 -17.00 -7.95
C GLN A 19 10.46 -15.69 -7.39
N VAL A 20 11.30 -14.92 -6.73
CA VAL A 20 10.94 -13.64 -6.10
C VAL A 20 11.82 -12.51 -6.63
N SER A 21 11.26 -11.31 -6.68
CA SER A 21 11.98 -10.08 -6.98
C SER A 21 11.53 -8.98 -6.00
N PHE A 22 12.45 -8.10 -5.63
CA PHE A 22 12.21 -7.09 -4.59
C PHE A 22 12.52 -5.68 -5.12
N GLY A 23 11.47 -4.85 -5.22
CA GLY A 23 11.62 -3.42 -5.48
C GLY A 23 11.91 -2.66 -4.19
N ILE A 24 13.14 -2.15 -4.04
CA ILE A 24 13.54 -1.31 -2.89
C ILE A 24 13.66 0.13 -3.39
N GLY A 25 12.76 1.00 -2.92
CA GLY A 25 12.68 2.41 -3.30
C GLY A 25 13.48 3.32 -2.36
N THR A 26 12.78 4.05 -1.48
CA THR A 26 13.36 5.08 -0.59
C THR A 26 14.59 4.61 0.19
N ASN A 27 14.59 3.38 0.72
CA ASN A 27 15.75 2.86 1.46
C ASN A 27 16.99 2.63 0.57
N LEU A 28 16.84 2.48 -0.75
CA LEU A 28 17.96 2.37 -1.66
C LEU A 28 18.41 3.74 -2.20
N THR A 29 17.46 4.62 -2.52
CA THR A 29 17.76 5.86 -3.27
C THR A 29 17.80 7.12 -2.41
N ASN A 30 17.33 7.07 -1.16
CA ASN A 30 17.24 8.22 -0.25
C ASN A 30 17.51 7.83 1.21
N ASP A 31 18.54 7.01 1.43
CA ASP A 31 19.05 6.65 2.77
C ASP A 31 20.29 7.48 3.11
N MET A 32 20.08 8.77 3.40
CA MET A 32 21.13 9.78 3.57
C MET A 32 21.24 10.30 5.01
N GLY A 33 20.70 9.55 5.99
CA GLY A 33 20.69 9.94 7.41
C GLY A 33 19.67 11.02 7.77
N GLN A 34 18.82 11.44 6.83
CA GLN A 34 17.71 12.38 7.05
C GLN A 34 16.37 11.68 6.85
N THR A 35 15.33 12.13 7.55
CA THR A 35 13.97 11.61 7.35
C THR A 35 13.48 11.95 5.95
N PRO A 36 13.18 10.96 5.09
CA PRO A 36 12.69 11.23 3.75
C PRO A 36 11.31 11.88 3.78
N LEU A 37 11.05 12.79 2.84
CA LEU A 37 9.71 13.32 2.63
C LEU A 37 8.77 12.21 2.14
N ASN A 38 7.59 12.13 2.76
CA ASN A 38 6.55 11.18 2.37
C ASN A 38 5.48 11.88 1.54
N ILE A 39 5.68 11.90 0.21
CA ILE A 39 4.81 12.57 -0.75
C ILE A 39 4.20 11.51 -1.67
N VAL A 40 2.90 11.63 -1.93
CA VAL A 40 2.14 10.71 -2.79
C VAL A 40 1.35 11.50 -3.82
N LEU A 41 1.27 10.95 -5.04
CA LEU A 41 0.33 11.38 -6.07
C LEU A 41 -0.62 10.20 -6.33
N LYS A 42 -1.93 10.46 -6.34
CA LYS A 42 -2.96 9.44 -6.51
C LYS A 42 -3.99 9.89 -7.53
N LEU A 43 -4.55 8.93 -8.25
CA LEU A 43 -5.72 9.13 -9.08
C LEU A 43 -6.96 9.26 -8.17
N VAL A 44 -7.74 10.31 -8.37
CA VAL A 44 -8.97 10.57 -7.60
C VAL A 44 -10.24 10.45 -8.45
N GLU A 45 -10.12 10.68 -9.77
CA GLU A 45 -11.24 10.63 -10.71
C GLU A 45 -10.81 10.02 -12.05
N CYS A 46 -11.71 9.29 -12.70
CA CYS A 46 -11.59 8.84 -14.08
C CYS A 46 -12.95 9.00 -14.78
N ASN A 47 -13.00 9.68 -15.93
CA ASN A 47 -14.24 9.94 -16.68
C ASN A 47 -15.36 10.59 -15.85
N GLY A 48 -15.03 11.52 -14.94
CA GLY A 48 -16.03 12.17 -14.08
C GLY A 48 -16.54 11.30 -12.92
N GLN A 49 -15.93 10.13 -12.69
CA GLN A 49 -16.33 9.20 -11.63
C GLN A 49 -15.20 9.03 -10.60
N SER A 50 -15.57 9.00 -9.32
CA SER A 50 -14.63 8.73 -8.23
C SER A 50 -13.95 7.37 -8.40
N VAL A 51 -12.67 7.30 -8.05
CA VAL A 51 -11.93 6.03 -7.93
C VAL A 51 -11.37 5.89 -6.53
N ALA A 52 -11.13 4.66 -6.09
CA ALA A 52 -10.59 4.39 -4.77
C ALA A 52 -9.59 3.24 -4.82
N LYS A 53 -8.64 3.27 -3.88
CA LYS A 53 -7.74 2.15 -3.60
C LYS A 53 -8.03 1.63 -2.20
N ILE A 54 -8.46 0.38 -2.11
CA ILE A 54 -8.58 -0.36 -0.84
C ILE A 54 -7.26 -1.11 -0.59
N SER A 55 -6.77 -1.08 0.64
CA SER A 55 -5.52 -1.72 1.03
C SER A 55 -5.73 -2.52 2.31
N ASP A 56 -5.01 -3.63 2.46
CA ASP A 56 -5.03 -4.45 3.69
C ASP A 56 -4.34 -3.76 4.90
N SER A 57 -3.82 -2.55 4.72
CA SER A 57 -3.24 -1.77 5.82
C SER A 57 -4.24 -0.69 6.23
N PRO A 58 -4.59 -0.59 7.53
CA PRO A 58 -5.38 0.52 8.07
C PRO A 58 -4.78 1.87 7.68
N GLY A 59 -5.62 2.87 7.44
CA GLY A 59 -5.19 4.25 7.12
C GLY A 59 -4.58 4.47 5.72
N LYS A 60 -4.50 3.44 4.85
CA LYS A 60 -4.03 3.62 3.44
C LYS A 60 -5.15 3.83 2.42
N THR A 61 -6.40 3.68 2.85
CA THR A 61 -7.56 4.01 2.06
C THR A 61 -7.69 5.52 2.03
N MET A 62 -7.50 6.12 0.84
CA MET A 62 -7.75 7.54 0.63
C MET A 62 -8.79 7.66 -0.46
N THR A 63 -9.95 8.19 -0.10
CA THR A 63 -10.95 8.71 -1.03
C THR A 63 -11.45 10.01 -0.43
N ASP A 64 -11.92 10.89 -1.29
CA ASP A 64 -12.70 12.08 -0.98
C ASP A 64 -14.22 11.79 -0.92
N ASN A 65 -14.62 10.54 -1.17
CA ASN A 65 -16.00 10.11 -1.27
C ASN A 65 -16.26 8.83 -0.47
N ASP A 66 -16.58 9.00 0.82
CA ASP A 66 -16.85 7.89 1.74
C ASP A 66 -18.05 7.02 1.30
N THR A 67 -19.02 7.60 0.59
CA THR A 67 -20.17 6.85 0.07
C THR A 67 -19.73 5.85 -1.01
N PHE A 68 -18.85 6.28 -1.91
CA PHE A 68 -18.29 5.42 -2.94
C PHE A 68 -17.42 4.31 -2.35
N LEU A 69 -16.64 4.62 -1.31
CA LEU A 69 -15.85 3.62 -0.60
C LEU A 69 -16.72 2.59 0.12
N ALA A 70 -17.77 3.01 0.82
CA ALA A 70 -18.70 2.11 1.49
C ALA A 70 -19.37 1.17 0.47
N TYR A 71 -19.80 1.71 -0.68
CA TYR A 71 -20.32 0.92 -1.78
C TYR A 71 -19.30 -0.12 -2.29
N LEU A 72 -18.05 0.29 -2.55
CA LEU A 72 -17.00 -0.62 -2.99
C LEU A 72 -16.75 -1.75 -1.98
N ARG A 73 -16.68 -1.44 -0.68
CA ARG A 73 -16.50 -2.44 0.37
C ARG A 73 -17.66 -3.43 0.39
N GLN A 74 -18.90 -2.98 0.24
CA GLN A 74 -20.07 -3.85 0.15
C GLN A 74 -19.99 -4.77 -1.08
N VAL A 75 -19.65 -4.23 -2.25
CA VAL A 75 -19.55 -5.00 -3.50
C VAL A 75 -18.49 -6.09 -3.40
N PHE A 76 -17.33 -5.78 -2.81
CA PHE A 76 -16.21 -6.71 -2.68
C PHE A 76 -16.24 -7.52 -1.36
N GLN A 77 -17.27 -7.37 -0.53
CA GLN A 77 -17.42 -8.07 0.75
C GLN A 77 -16.20 -7.87 1.67
N ILE A 78 -15.67 -6.64 1.70
CA ILE A 78 -14.52 -6.27 2.51
C ILE A 78 -15.00 -5.75 3.85
N GLU A 79 -14.60 -6.41 4.93
CA GLU A 79 -14.87 -5.96 6.29
C GLU A 79 -14.13 -4.65 6.59
N GLU A 80 -14.76 -3.80 7.38
CA GLU A 80 -14.06 -2.64 7.94
C GLU A 80 -13.03 -3.14 8.95
N LEU A 81 -11.74 -2.90 8.66
CA LEU A 81 -10.71 -3.06 9.66
C LEU A 81 -10.93 -1.95 10.69
N ASP A 82 -11.44 -2.30 11.87
CA ASP A 82 -11.47 -1.41 13.02
C ASP A 82 -10.06 -0.82 13.20
N GLU A 83 -9.97 0.51 13.24
CA GLU A 83 -8.75 1.18 13.66
C GLU A 83 -8.54 0.80 15.13
N ALA A 84 -7.73 -0.23 15.37
CA ALA A 84 -7.38 -0.66 16.72
C ALA A 84 -6.89 0.57 17.52
N ILE A 85 -7.58 0.82 18.64
CA ILE A 85 -7.30 1.85 19.65
C ILE A 85 -5.85 1.75 20.13
#